data_AF-A0A7W7Y7F6-F1
#
_entry.id   AF-A0A7W7Y7F6-F1
#
_cell.length_a   1.000
_cell.length_b   1.000
_cell.length_c   1.000
_cell.angle_alpha   90.00
_cell.angle_beta   90.00
_cell.angle_gamma   90.00
#
_symmetry.space_group_name_H-M   'P 1'
#
loop_
_entity.id
_entity.type
_entity.pdbx_description
1 polymer ?
#
loop_
_entity_poly.entity_id
_entity_poly.type
_entity_poly.pdbx_seq_one_letter_code
_entity_poly.pdbx_strand_id
1 'polypeptide(L)'
;MSEEPPWHHGWRASTHRLSRDRQFLLRTAAGIIASGVIIACVIVVGSMPQGKTPAVHAITPELSQLQEEFNYLRQEGAPQPRAFARWLRLLLDQLPALTDEGDVTAYQTFSQTGMLGGYELAHLIQLHASTDSPAGLFRSFLAATLAGDAEALRTLTQQAASKPPLMLAAELLGSTKKRLHDLPGAAHAFYEEGFHFVDAASAREEALRLAITQRDLPLLRAIAAQPGWIEECHPWLQHHAGSLLGDVWLQWRGLLRQRLNEIPYGMLALAFFAAALWYFILVQHTEPEPWRWLRPMGALTAGILSVWPTLTILAYQEFVQGMTAEAPFPHDLLYYLTGVGLREEGCKLLLFSLFLPWLLWRRTPGLALLTGAFIGLGFSLEENIGYYQDFGGSVAWTRFLSANFLHISLTGICAHSLYHMLLTRFAHAEEFIMTFLLAVAAHGGYDYLSGSESPDIRWLSIVVLVLSAARFIDLLCTETHPSRRTISPLSVFTLGSAVLIAISFVLGAWSTRTMGGVAAAGQECLSMVPIALLYWRRFENT
;
A
#
# COMPACT_ATOMS: atom_id res chain seq x y z
N MET A 1 35.75 51.70 -22.71
CA MET A 1 34.72 51.04 -23.55
C MET A 1 34.63 49.60 -23.07
N SER A 2 33.72 49.36 -22.13
CA SER A 2 33.35 48.02 -21.66
C SER A 2 32.43 47.41 -22.71
N GLU A 3 32.94 46.46 -23.48
CA GLU A 3 32.10 45.66 -24.37
C GLU A 3 31.14 44.85 -23.51
N GLU A 4 29.86 45.26 -23.48
CA GLU A 4 28.79 44.43 -22.95
C GLU A 4 28.72 43.15 -23.80
N PRO A 5 28.85 41.95 -23.20
CA PRO A 5 28.71 40.72 -23.95
C PRO A 5 27.28 40.62 -24.50
N PRO A 6 27.12 40.17 -25.77
CA PRO A 6 25.82 40.16 -26.43
C PRO A 6 24.82 39.29 -25.66
N TRP A 7 23.73 39.91 -25.19
CA TRP A 7 22.66 39.31 -24.37
C TRP A 7 21.80 38.26 -25.09
N HIS A 8 22.15 37.86 -26.31
CA HIS A 8 21.40 36.89 -27.11
C HIS A 8 22.06 35.51 -27.10
N HIS A 9 22.39 34.98 -25.93
CA HIS A 9 22.48 33.54 -25.78
C HIS A 9 21.05 32.98 -25.84
N GLY A 10 20.72 32.25 -26.92
CA GLY A 10 19.41 31.60 -27.05
C GLY A 10 19.07 30.76 -25.81
N TRP A 11 17.79 30.65 -25.47
CA TRP A 11 17.29 30.02 -24.23
C TRP A 11 17.98 28.69 -23.87
N ARG A 12 18.35 27.86 -24.85
CA ARG A 12 19.09 26.60 -24.66
C ARG A 12 20.44 26.79 -23.99
N ALA A 13 21.20 27.82 -24.36
CA ALA A 13 22.51 28.12 -23.79
C ALA A 13 22.38 28.62 -22.34
N SER A 14 21.35 29.43 -22.07
CA SER A 14 21.02 29.88 -20.71
C SER A 14 20.59 28.71 -19.83
N THR A 15 19.69 27.85 -20.31
CA THR A 15 19.29 26.61 -19.60
C THR A 15 20.48 25.71 -19.33
N HIS A 16 21.34 25.48 -20.34
CA HIS A 16 22.55 24.67 -20.19
C HIS A 16 23.51 25.21 -19.12
N ARG A 17 23.65 26.53 -19.04
CA ARG A 17 24.47 27.21 -18.03
C ARG A 17 23.86 27.11 -16.64
N LEU A 18 22.59 27.51 -16.50
CA LEU A 18 21.88 27.52 -15.22
C LEU A 18 21.70 26.11 -14.65
N SER A 19 21.47 25.10 -15.49
CA SER A 19 21.37 23.71 -15.05
C SER A 19 22.68 23.16 -14.47
N ARG A 20 23.81 23.85 -14.66
CA ARG A 20 25.13 23.43 -14.15
C ARG A 20 25.71 24.40 -13.13
N ASP A 21 25.06 25.55 -12.92
CA ASP A 21 25.48 26.53 -11.94
C ASP A 21 25.08 26.07 -10.53
N ARG A 22 26.06 25.59 -9.79
CA ARG A 22 25.90 25.09 -8.42
C ARG A 22 25.28 26.13 -7.48
N GLN A 23 25.67 27.40 -7.59
CA GLN A 23 25.15 28.44 -6.71
C GLN A 23 23.68 28.71 -7.02
N PHE A 24 23.34 28.79 -8.31
CA PHE A 24 21.95 28.94 -8.75
C PHE A 24 21.07 27.78 -8.27
N LEU A 25 21.52 26.53 -8.47
CA LEU A 25 20.77 25.34 -8.07
C LEU A 25 20.55 25.27 -6.56
N LEU A 26 21.58 25.50 -5.74
CA LEU A 26 21.48 25.49 -4.28
C LEU A 26 20.57 26.60 -3.75
N ARG A 27 20.67 27.83 -4.28
CA ARG A 27 19.81 28.95 -3.88
C ARG A 27 18.34 28.68 -4.21
N THR A 28 18.09 28.16 -5.41
CA THR A 28 16.75 27.82 -5.86
C THR A 28 16.16 26.69 -5.02
N ALA A 29 16.93 25.62 -4.77
CA ALA A 29 16.52 24.51 -3.90
C ALA A 29 16.20 24.99 -2.48
N ALA A 30 17.06 25.82 -1.88
CA ALA A 30 16.83 26.40 -0.56
C ALA A 30 15.54 27.24 -0.52
N GLY A 31 15.28 28.03 -1.56
CA GLY A 31 14.04 28.80 -1.68
C GLY A 31 12.78 27.93 -1.76
N ILE A 32 12.82 26.83 -2.51
CA ILE A 32 11.71 25.86 -2.61
C ILE A 32 11.45 25.20 -1.26
N ILE A 33 12.49 24.71 -0.58
CA ILE A 33 12.37 24.05 0.73
C ILE A 33 11.84 25.04 1.77
N ALA A 34 12.38 26.25 1.83
CA ALA A 34 11.91 27.29 2.75
C ALA A 34 10.43 27.63 2.53
N SER A 35 9.99 27.71 1.27
CA SER A 35 8.59 27.93 0.93
C SER A 35 7.70 26.78 1.42
N GLY A 36 8.13 25.53 1.25
CA GLY A 36 7.43 24.35 1.78
C GLY A 36 7.27 24.38 3.30
N VAL A 37 8.34 24.74 4.02
CA VAL A 37 8.31 24.90 5.49
C VAL A 37 7.36 26.02 5.91
N ILE A 38 7.37 27.16 5.22
CA ILE A 38 6.45 28.28 5.51
C ILE A 38 5.00 27.84 5.32
N ILE A 39 4.68 27.16 4.21
CA ILE A 39 3.33 26.63 3.95
C ILE A 39 2.93 25.64 5.04
N ALA A 40 3.82 24.72 5.42
CA ALA A 40 3.59 23.75 6.49
C ALA A 40 3.27 24.45 7.83
N CYS A 41 4.03 25.48 8.21
CA CYS A 41 3.76 26.29 9.39
C CYS A 41 2.39 27.00 9.32
N VAL A 42 2.04 27.56 8.17
CA VAL A 42 0.72 28.20 7.95
C VAL A 42 -0.41 27.20 8.11
N ILE A 43 -0.27 25.97 7.59
CA ILE A 43 -1.25 24.89 7.77
C ILE A 43 -1.44 24.58 9.25
N VAL A 44 -0.35 24.42 10.01
CA VAL A 44 -0.42 24.11 11.44
C VAL A 44 -1.08 25.24 12.23
N VAL A 45 -0.67 26.49 12.01
CA VAL A 45 -1.24 27.66 12.70
C VAL A 45 -2.72 27.84 12.35
N GLY A 46 -3.08 27.68 11.08
CA GLY A 46 -4.47 27.80 10.62
C GLY A 46 -5.38 26.65 11.08
N SER A 47 -4.80 25.52 11.48
CA SER A 47 -5.54 24.37 12.01
C SER A 47 -5.71 24.38 13.53
N MET A 48 -5.08 25.33 14.24
CA MET A 48 -5.30 25.47 15.68
C MET A 48 -6.75 25.93 15.94
N PRO A 49 -7.57 25.16 16.67
CA PRO A 49 -8.94 25.56 16.95
C PRO A 49 -8.95 26.89 17.71
N GLN A 50 -9.50 27.93 17.09
CA GLN A 50 -9.75 29.21 17.72
C GLN A 50 -10.82 29.02 18.80
N GLY A 51 -10.37 28.74 20.03
CA GLY A 51 -11.15 28.84 21.27
C GLY A 51 -12.55 28.22 21.23
N LYS A 52 -12.66 26.91 21.49
CA LYS A 52 -13.88 26.28 22.03
C LYS A 52 -13.55 24.90 22.63
N THR A 53 -13.68 24.84 23.96
CA THR A 53 -13.93 23.68 24.87
C THR A 53 -13.06 22.42 24.77
N PRO A 54 -12.69 21.80 25.92
CA PRO A 54 -12.00 20.51 25.93
C PRO A 54 -12.89 19.43 25.30
N ALA A 55 -12.23 18.49 24.62
CA ALA A 55 -12.79 17.42 23.81
C ALA A 55 -14.05 16.76 24.41
N VAL A 56 -15.21 17.11 23.86
CA VAL A 56 -16.25 16.09 23.64
C VAL A 56 -15.70 15.22 22.51
N HIS A 57 -15.59 13.92 22.76
CA HIS A 57 -14.97 12.90 21.91
C HIS A 57 -14.93 13.27 20.43
N ALA A 58 -13.72 13.33 19.85
CA ALA A 58 -13.57 13.45 18.41
C ALA A 58 -14.42 12.34 17.78
N ILE A 59 -15.51 12.73 17.10
CA ILE A 59 -16.43 11.79 16.46
C ILE A 59 -15.60 11.03 15.44
N THR A 60 -15.40 9.73 15.68
CA THR A 60 -14.66 8.90 14.73
C THR A 60 -15.52 8.74 13.47
N PRO A 61 -14.90 8.49 12.30
CA PRO A 61 -15.65 8.26 11.05
C PRO A 61 -16.74 7.18 11.20
N GLU A 62 -16.47 6.15 12.01
CA GLU A 62 -17.39 5.05 12.30
C GLU A 62 -18.63 5.52 13.07
N LEU A 63 -18.45 6.42 14.05
CA LEU A 63 -19.57 7.02 14.79
C LEU A 63 -20.40 7.95 13.90
N SER A 64 -19.76 8.67 12.96
CA SER A 64 -20.48 9.47 11.96
C SER A 64 -21.34 8.58 11.07
N GLN A 65 -20.76 7.50 10.53
CA GLN A 65 -21.48 6.54 9.70
C GLN A 65 -22.65 5.91 10.47
N LEU A 66 -22.42 5.50 11.73
CA LEU A 66 -23.45 4.92 12.58
C LEU A 66 -24.65 5.86 12.77
N GLN A 67 -24.38 7.14 12.97
CA GLN A 67 -25.40 8.18 13.14
C GLN A 67 -26.15 8.48 11.84
N GLU A 68 -25.45 8.51 10.69
CA GLU A 68 -26.04 8.69 9.37
C GLU A 68 -26.97 7.53 9.00
N GLU A 69 -26.53 6.28 9.19
CA GLU A 69 -27.34 5.09 8.93
C GLU A 69 -28.55 5.00 9.87
N PHE A 70 -28.42 5.41 11.14
CA PHE A 70 -29.55 5.52 12.07
C PHE A 70 -30.62 6.50 11.56
N ASN A 71 -30.19 7.69 11.13
CA ASN A 71 -31.08 8.72 10.62
C ASN A 71 -31.80 8.26 9.34
N TYR A 72 -31.09 7.56 8.45
CA TYR A 72 -31.66 6.95 7.26
C TYR A 72 -32.75 5.92 7.62
N LEU A 73 -32.44 4.95 8.48
CA LEU A 73 -33.38 3.91 8.90
C LEU A 73 -34.63 4.52 9.55
N ARG A 74 -34.45 5.51 10.44
CA ARG A 74 -35.56 6.21 11.09
C ARG A 74 -36.50 6.91 10.11
N GLN A 75 -35.99 7.41 8.99
CA GLN A 75 -36.78 8.12 7.98
C GLN A 75 -37.44 7.17 6.98
N GLU A 76 -36.86 5.98 6.79
CA GLU A 76 -37.35 4.99 5.84
C GLU A 76 -38.64 4.34 6.36
N GLY A 77 -39.75 4.61 5.68
CA GLY A 77 -41.07 4.10 6.08
C GLY A 77 -41.28 2.63 5.71
N ALA A 78 -40.51 2.09 4.76
CA ALA A 78 -40.59 0.69 4.40
C ALA A 78 -39.75 -0.21 5.34
N PRO A 79 -40.20 -1.42 5.68
CA PRO A 79 -39.39 -2.37 6.44
C PRO A 79 -38.07 -2.72 5.73
N GLN A 80 -36.94 -2.55 6.42
CA GLN A 80 -35.59 -2.81 5.90
C GLN A 80 -34.80 -3.72 6.87
N PRO A 81 -35.24 -4.97 7.08
CA PRO A 81 -34.70 -5.83 8.14
C PRO A 81 -33.20 -6.10 8.00
N ARG A 82 -32.67 -6.25 6.78
CA ARG A 82 -31.22 -6.47 6.55
C ARG A 82 -30.37 -5.23 6.82
N ALA A 83 -30.83 -4.06 6.37
CA ALA A 83 -30.12 -2.80 6.63
C ALA A 83 -30.09 -2.52 8.14
N PHE A 84 -31.21 -2.78 8.82
CA PHE A 84 -31.29 -2.69 10.27
C PHE A 84 -30.36 -3.70 10.99
N ALA A 85 -30.30 -4.96 10.53
CA ALA A 85 -29.37 -5.94 11.10
C ALA A 85 -27.90 -5.54 10.93
N ARG A 86 -27.51 -5.00 9.77
CA ARG A 86 -26.16 -4.47 9.53
C ARG A 86 -25.85 -3.30 10.47
N TRP A 87 -26.75 -2.31 10.55
CA TRP A 87 -26.58 -1.17 11.43
C TRP A 87 -26.49 -1.58 12.90
N LEU A 88 -27.33 -2.54 13.34
CA LEU A 88 -27.31 -3.01 14.71
C LEU A 88 -25.99 -3.69 15.07
N ARG A 89 -25.37 -4.46 14.15
CA ARG A 89 -24.04 -5.04 14.37
C ARG A 89 -22.97 -3.96 14.54
N LEU A 90 -23.00 -2.93 13.69
CA LEU A 90 -22.11 -1.77 13.82
C LEU A 90 -22.31 -1.05 15.18
N LEU A 91 -23.56 -0.85 15.60
CA LEU A 91 -23.87 -0.26 16.91
C LEU A 91 -23.26 -1.09 18.04
N LEU A 92 -23.42 -2.42 18.00
CA LEU A 92 -22.91 -3.30 19.05
C LEU A 92 -21.38 -3.34 19.09
N ASP A 93 -20.70 -3.24 17.95
CA ASP A 93 -19.23 -3.15 17.89
C ASP A 93 -18.72 -1.82 18.48
N GLN A 94 -19.49 -0.73 18.33
CA GLN A 94 -19.16 0.59 18.88
C GLN A 94 -19.72 0.84 20.30
N LEU A 95 -20.51 -0.08 20.84
CA LEU A 95 -21.20 0.09 22.12
C LEU A 95 -20.25 0.46 23.28
N PRO A 96 -19.06 -0.16 23.43
CA PRO A 96 -18.12 0.20 24.50
C PRO A 96 -17.60 1.64 24.43
N ALA A 97 -17.67 2.29 23.27
CA ALA A 97 -17.30 3.71 23.10
C ALA A 97 -18.48 4.66 23.33
N LEU A 98 -19.72 4.15 23.26
CA LEU A 98 -20.95 4.93 23.40
C LEU A 98 -21.51 4.93 24.82
N THR A 99 -21.11 3.96 25.64
CA THR A 99 -21.55 3.86 27.02
C THR A 99 -20.41 3.38 27.91
N ASP A 100 -20.30 3.98 29.10
CA ASP A 100 -19.41 3.53 30.17
C ASP A 100 -19.97 2.28 30.90
N GLU A 101 -21.18 1.86 30.55
CA GLU A 101 -21.89 0.73 31.16
C GLU A 101 -21.53 -0.60 30.46
N GLY A 102 -21.41 -1.68 31.22
CA GLY A 102 -21.17 -3.01 30.66
C GLY A 102 -22.38 -3.55 29.87
N ASP A 103 -22.13 -4.52 28.97
CA ASP A 103 -23.14 -5.12 28.07
C ASP A 103 -24.45 -5.51 28.76
N VAL A 104 -24.38 -6.12 29.96
CA VAL A 104 -25.56 -6.54 30.74
C VAL A 104 -26.42 -5.35 31.16
N THR A 105 -25.79 -4.27 31.62
CA THR A 105 -26.49 -3.04 32.01
C THR A 105 -27.10 -2.35 30.79
N ALA A 106 -26.35 -2.29 29.69
CA ALA A 106 -26.86 -1.75 28.43
C ALA A 106 -28.10 -2.52 27.93
N TYR A 107 -28.11 -3.85 28.08
CA TYR A 107 -29.31 -4.66 27.77
C TYR A 107 -30.47 -4.38 28.72
N GLN A 108 -30.22 -4.20 30.02
CA GLN A 108 -31.26 -3.85 30.99
C GLN A 108 -31.89 -2.50 30.63
N THR A 109 -31.08 -1.50 30.31
CA THR A 109 -31.54 -0.18 29.84
C THR A 109 -32.41 -0.32 28.59
N PHE A 110 -31.97 -1.11 27.61
CA PHE A 110 -32.78 -1.42 26.42
C PHE A 110 -34.11 -2.10 26.77
N SER A 111 -34.09 -3.09 27.67
CA SER A 111 -35.31 -3.83 28.04
C SER A 111 -36.35 -2.95 28.74
N GLN A 112 -35.92 -1.92 29.47
CA GLN A 112 -36.79 -1.00 30.21
C GLN A 112 -37.25 0.19 29.38
N THR A 113 -36.35 0.78 28.59
CA THR A 113 -36.57 2.07 27.91
C THR A 113 -36.72 1.94 26.40
N GLY A 114 -36.29 0.82 25.82
CA GLY A 114 -36.16 0.65 24.38
C GLY A 114 -34.93 1.33 23.77
N MET A 115 -34.06 1.95 24.59
CA MET A 115 -32.86 2.66 24.15
C MET A 115 -31.60 1.80 24.26
N LEU A 116 -30.67 1.92 23.30
CA LEU A 116 -29.35 1.30 23.39
C LEU A 116 -28.30 2.28 22.85
N GLY A 117 -27.26 2.58 23.65
CA GLY A 117 -26.18 3.51 23.24
C GLY A 117 -26.68 4.90 22.81
N GLY A 118 -27.80 5.37 23.37
CA GLY A 118 -28.43 6.64 23.00
C GLY A 118 -29.40 6.58 21.81
N TYR A 119 -29.62 5.41 21.20
CA TYR A 119 -30.50 5.23 20.03
C TYR A 119 -31.83 4.55 20.41
N GLU A 120 -32.94 4.99 19.79
CA GLU A 120 -34.31 4.45 19.96
C GLU A 120 -34.49 3.08 19.27
N LEU A 121 -33.79 2.07 19.78
CA LEU A 121 -33.70 0.75 19.15
C LEU A 121 -35.05 0.02 19.07
N ALA A 122 -35.88 0.11 20.11
CA ALA A 122 -37.20 -0.55 20.12
C ALA A 122 -38.12 -0.04 19.00
N HIS A 123 -38.03 1.27 18.68
CA HIS A 123 -38.77 1.87 17.58
C HIS A 123 -38.28 1.32 16.23
N LEU A 124 -36.97 1.22 16.02
CA LEU A 124 -36.42 0.65 14.79
C LEU A 124 -36.75 -0.84 14.61
N ILE A 125 -36.77 -1.63 15.69
CA ILE A 125 -37.23 -3.03 15.64
C ILE A 125 -38.69 -3.07 15.17
N GLN A 126 -39.57 -2.21 15.72
CA GLN A 126 -40.96 -2.17 15.31
C GLN A 126 -41.13 -1.73 13.86
N LEU A 127 -40.33 -0.77 13.40
CA LEU A 127 -40.41 -0.24 12.04
C LEU A 127 -39.90 -1.25 11.00
N HIS A 128 -38.74 -1.86 11.21
CA HIS A 128 -38.06 -2.65 10.19
C HIS A 128 -38.18 -4.18 10.35
N ALA A 129 -38.76 -4.67 11.46
CA ALA A 129 -38.90 -6.10 11.73
C ALA A 129 -40.37 -6.56 11.82
N SER A 130 -41.32 -5.78 11.27
CA SER A 130 -42.77 -5.93 11.45
C SER A 130 -43.46 -7.00 10.60
N THR A 131 -42.80 -7.60 9.61
CA THR A 131 -43.39 -8.66 8.78
C THR A 131 -43.16 -10.06 9.39
N ASP A 132 -44.19 -10.66 9.99
CA ASP A 132 -44.40 -12.07 10.42
C ASP A 132 -43.33 -12.87 11.19
N SER A 133 -42.10 -12.38 11.45
CA SER A 133 -41.11 -13.15 12.26
C SER A 133 -39.87 -12.42 12.82
N PRO A 134 -39.24 -11.43 12.14
CA PRO A 134 -37.92 -10.94 12.51
C PRO A 134 -37.83 -10.17 13.83
N ALA A 135 -38.91 -9.55 14.31
CA ALA A 135 -38.86 -8.77 15.55
C ALA A 135 -38.47 -9.62 16.79
N GLY A 136 -38.93 -10.87 16.83
CA GLY A 136 -38.53 -11.83 17.86
C GLY A 136 -37.05 -12.16 17.79
N LEU A 137 -36.52 -12.35 16.57
CA LEU A 137 -35.10 -12.65 16.34
C LEU A 137 -34.19 -11.53 16.84
N PHE A 138 -34.51 -10.26 16.58
CA PHE A 138 -33.69 -9.13 17.06
C PHE A 138 -33.66 -9.04 18.59
N ARG A 139 -34.80 -9.30 19.26
CA ARG A 139 -34.84 -9.33 20.72
C ARG A 139 -34.05 -10.50 21.28
N SER A 140 -34.19 -11.69 20.71
CA SER A 140 -33.37 -12.85 21.09
C SER A 140 -31.88 -12.61 20.82
N PHE A 141 -31.54 -11.94 19.72
CA PHE A 141 -30.18 -11.54 19.39
C PHE A 141 -29.58 -10.62 20.46
N LEU A 142 -30.28 -9.56 20.85
CA LEU A 142 -29.81 -8.64 21.90
C LEU A 142 -29.69 -9.36 23.26
N ALA A 143 -30.67 -10.19 23.61
CA ALA A 143 -30.65 -10.96 24.86
C ALA A 143 -29.47 -11.94 24.91
N ALA A 144 -29.26 -12.71 23.84
CA ALA A 144 -28.15 -13.66 23.75
C ALA A 144 -26.79 -12.95 23.76
N THR A 145 -26.67 -11.82 23.05
CA THR A 145 -25.41 -11.14 22.79
C THR A 145 -24.96 -10.26 23.96
N LEU A 146 -25.89 -9.53 24.58
CA LEU A 146 -25.56 -8.57 25.64
C LEU A 146 -25.82 -9.13 27.06
N ALA A 147 -26.84 -9.96 27.24
CA ALA A 147 -27.18 -10.53 28.54
C ALA A 147 -26.69 -11.97 28.75
N GLY A 148 -26.14 -12.60 27.71
CA GLY A 148 -25.74 -14.01 27.76
C GLY A 148 -26.92 -14.96 27.96
N ASP A 149 -28.13 -14.59 27.52
CA ASP A 149 -29.33 -15.40 27.69
C ASP A 149 -29.26 -16.70 26.85
N ALA A 150 -29.11 -17.83 27.55
CA ALA A 150 -29.01 -19.15 26.95
C ALA A 150 -30.29 -19.59 26.22
N GLU A 151 -31.48 -19.16 26.67
CA GLU A 151 -32.73 -19.50 26.02
C GLU A 151 -32.90 -18.71 24.71
N ALA A 152 -32.51 -17.44 24.74
CA ALA A 152 -32.47 -16.61 23.54
C ALA A 152 -31.50 -17.18 22.49
N LEU A 153 -30.31 -17.63 22.93
CA LEU A 153 -29.33 -18.28 22.05
C LEU A 153 -29.86 -19.61 21.47
N ARG A 154 -30.54 -20.42 22.31
CA ARG A 154 -31.17 -21.67 21.86
C ARG A 154 -32.26 -21.40 20.82
N THR A 155 -33.07 -20.38 21.04
CA THR A 155 -34.11 -19.94 20.10
C THR A 155 -33.48 -19.55 18.76
N LEU A 156 -32.45 -18.68 18.75
CA LEU A 156 -31.74 -18.30 17.53
C LEU A 156 -31.15 -19.51 16.80
N THR A 157 -30.53 -20.42 17.55
CA THR A 157 -29.94 -21.65 17.00
C THR A 157 -31.00 -22.53 16.34
N GLN A 158 -32.16 -22.71 16.97
CA GLN A 158 -33.27 -23.48 16.40
C GLN A 158 -33.83 -22.84 15.13
N GLN A 159 -34.02 -21.52 15.13
CA GLN A 159 -34.52 -20.78 13.96
C GLN A 159 -33.52 -20.81 12.81
N ALA A 160 -32.23 -20.66 13.09
CA ALA A 160 -31.16 -20.77 12.09
C ALA A 160 -31.01 -22.19 11.52
N ALA A 161 -31.38 -23.23 12.28
CA ALA A 161 -31.32 -24.62 11.84
C ALA A 161 -32.59 -25.12 11.11
N SER A 162 -33.62 -24.27 10.99
CA SER A 162 -34.83 -24.61 10.24
C SER A 162 -34.55 -24.76 8.73
N LYS A 163 -35.40 -25.48 8.00
CA LYS A 163 -35.21 -25.77 6.57
C LYS A 163 -36.44 -25.33 5.76
N PRO A 164 -36.38 -24.22 4.98
CA PRO A 164 -35.26 -23.26 4.92
C PRO A 164 -35.11 -22.48 6.24
N PRO A 165 -33.93 -21.92 6.55
CA PRO A 165 -33.74 -21.10 7.73
C PRO A 165 -34.65 -19.88 7.68
N LEU A 166 -35.04 -19.38 8.85
CA LEU A 166 -35.74 -18.11 8.92
C LEU A 166 -34.76 -16.98 8.56
N MET A 167 -35.20 -16.04 7.71
CA MET A 167 -34.39 -14.89 7.28
C MET A 167 -33.79 -14.16 8.49
N LEU A 168 -32.50 -13.81 8.42
CA LEU A 168 -31.67 -13.22 9.48
C LEU A 168 -31.34 -14.12 10.67
N ALA A 169 -31.97 -15.28 10.86
CA ALA A 169 -31.71 -16.09 12.04
C ALA A 169 -30.24 -16.57 12.07
N ALA A 170 -29.71 -17.00 10.93
CA ALA A 170 -28.33 -17.46 10.82
C ALA A 170 -27.33 -16.29 10.84
N GLU A 171 -27.67 -15.14 10.23
CA GLU A 171 -26.86 -13.92 10.32
C GLU A 171 -26.70 -13.41 11.76
N LEU A 172 -27.80 -13.33 12.51
CA LEU A 172 -27.80 -12.88 13.90
C LEU A 172 -27.09 -13.88 14.81
N LEU A 173 -27.30 -15.18 14.60
CA LEU A 173 -26.55 -16.23 15.31
C LEU A 173 -25.05 -16.10 15.05
N GLY A 174 -24.64 -15.88 13.79
CA GLY A 174 -23.24 -15.69 13.43
C GLY A 174 -22.62 -14.50 14.15
N SER A 175 -23.38 -13.43 14.28
CA SER A 175 -22.97 -12.20 14.98
C SER A 175 -22.81 -12.42 16.50
N THR A 176 -23.76 -13.13 17.12
CA THR A 176 -23.65 -13.52 18.54
C THR A 176 -22.41 -14.38 18.76
N LYS A 177 -22.21 -15.41 17.93
CA LYS A 177 -21.04 -16.30 18.02
C LYS A 177 -19.72 -15.55 17.85
N LYS A 178 -19.65 -14.59 16.91
CA LYS A 178 -18.48 -13.73 16.69
C LYS A 178 -18.13 -12.94 17.95
N ARG A 179 -19.12 -12.34 18.62
CA ARG A 179 -18.91 -11.61 19.90
C ARG A 179 -18.51 -12.53 21.04
N LEU A 180 -19.00 -13.78 21.05
CA LEU A 180 -18.58 -14.83 21.97
C LEU A 180 -17.24 -15.49 21.59
N HIS A 181 -16.52 -14.96 20.60
CA HIS A 181 -15.25 -15.48 20.09
C HIS A 181 -15.31 -16.91 19.50
N ASP A 182 -16.49 -17.45 19.20
CA ASP A 182 -16.68 -18.66 18.38
C ASP A 182 -16.62 -18.28 16.89
N LEU A 183 -15.42 -17.95 16.42
CA LEU A 183 -15.20 -17.53 15.03
C LEU A 183 -15.54 -18.63 14.00
N PRO A 184 -15.22 -19.93 14.21
CA PRO A 184 -15.59 -20.98 13.26
C PRO A 184 -17.10 -21.14 13.17
N GLY A 185 -17.79 -21.15 14.32
CA GLY A 185 -19.24 -21.23 14.36
C GLY A 185 -19.93 -20.00 13.78
N ALA A 186 -19.32 -18.82 13.93
CA ALA A 186 -19.80 -17.59 13.31
C ALA A 186 -19.70 -17.66 11.77
N ALA A 187 -18.55 -18.07 11.24
CA ALA A 187 -18.31 -18.19 9.81
C ALA A 187 -19.33 -19.13 9.13
N HIS A 188 -19.59 -20.29 9.75
CA HIS A 188 -20.61 -21.21 9.26
C HIS A 188 -22.02 -20.63 9.31
N ALA A 189 -22.40 -19.92 10.38
CA ALA A 189 -23.73 -19.32 10.47
C ALA A 189 -23.95 -18.22 9.41
N PHE A 190 -22.95 -17.38 9.16
CA PHE A 190 -23.01 -16.40 8.06
C PHE A 190 -23.04 -17.07 6.68
N TYR A 191 -22.33 -18.19 6.50
CA TYR A 191 -22.40 -18.98 5.27
C TYR A 191 -23.81 -19.56 5.05
N GLU A 192 -24.45 -20.13 6.08
CA GLU A 192 -25.82 -20.65 5.95
C GLU A 192 -26.81 -19.56 5.53
N GLU A 193 -26.71 -18.35 6.09
CA GLU A 193 -27.53 -17.21 5.66
C GLU A 193 -27.26 -16.86 4.18
N GLY A 194 -25.98 -16.66 3.81
CA GLY A 194 -25.60 -16.25 2.45
C GLY A 194 -25.91 -17.29 1.37
N PHE A 195 -25.95 -18.56 1.76
CA PHE A 195 -26.31 -19.70 0.91
C PHE A 195 -27.81 -19.73 0.62
N HIS A 196 -28.64 -19.54 1.64
CA HIS A 196 -30.09 -19.58 1.49
C HIS A 196 -30.69 -18.29 0.93
N PHE A 197 -30.04 -17.14 1.13
CA PHE A 197 -30.57 -15.85 0.74
C PHE A 197 -29.60 -15.06 -0.13
N VAL A 198 -29.98 -14.85 -1.39
CA VAL A 198 -29.14 -14.16 -2.39
C VAL A 198 -28.89 -12.68 -2.03
N ASP A 199 -29.83 -12.05 -1.35
CA ASP A 199 -29.76 -10.65 -0.92
C ASP A 199 -28.97 -10.45 0.39
N ALA A 200 -28.45 -11.52 1.02
CA ALA A 200 -27.68 -11.46 2.25
C ALA A 200 -26.21 -11.04 2.03
N ALA A 201 -25.97 -9.97 1.27
CA ALA A 201 -24.64 -9.53 0.87
C ALA A 201 -23.68 -9.34 2.05
N SER A 202 -24.16 -8.79 3.18
CA SER A 202 -23.32 -8.59 4.36
C SER A 202 -22.96 -9.90 5.07
N ALA A 203 -23.86 -10.88 5.11
CA ALA A 203 -23.55 -12.21 5.63
C ALA A 203 -22.56 -12.94 4.72
N ARG A 204 -22.74 -12.83 3.39
CA ARG A 204 -21.81 -13.37 2.39
C ARG A 204 -20.39 -12.83 2.57
N GLU A 205 -20.27 -11.52 2.76
CA GLU A 205 -18.98 -10.86 2.98
C GLU A 205 -18.33 -11.29 4.30
N GLU A 206 -19.09 -11.31 5.40
CA GLU A 206 -18.57 -11.72 6.72
C GLU A 206 -18.18 -13.21 6.75
N ALA A 207 -18.94 -14.09 6.10
CA ALA A 207 -18.57 -15.50 5.94
C ALA A 207 -17.22 -15.65 5.23
N LEU A 208 -17.04 -14.95 4.11
CA LEU A 208 -15.80 -14.95 3.35
C LEU A 208 -14.64 -14.37 4.16
N ARG A 209 -14.86 -13.22 4.82
CA ARG A 209 -13.87 -12.57 5.68
C ARG A 209 -13.40 -13.50 6.80
N LEU A 210 -14.33 -14.11 7.55
CA LEU A 210 -13.99 -15.03 8.62
C LEU A 210 -13.31 -16.30 8.11
N ALA A 211 -13.71 -16.82 6.95
CA ALA A 211 -13.06 -17.97 6.32
C ALA A 211 -11.61 -17.65 5.91
N ILE A 212 -11.35 -16.44 5.38
CA ILE A 212 -10.00 -15.94 5.07
C ILE A 212 -9.17 -15.78 6.36
N THR A 213 -9.71 -15.04 7.35
CA THR A 213 -9.00 -14.76 8.61
C THR A 213 -8.63 -16.03 9.36
N GLN A 214 -9.51 -17.04 9.36
CA GLN A 214 -9.27 -18.32 10.00
C GLN A 214 -8.53 -19.33 9.12
N ARG A 215 -8.25 -18.98 7.85
CA ARG A 215 -7.68 -19.89 6.84
C ARG A 215 -8.48 -21.20 6.70
N ASP A 216 -9.80 -21.13 6.80
CA ASP A 216 -10.71 -22.28 6.68
C ASP A 216 -10.90 -22.65 5.19
N LEU A 217 -9.94 -23.44 4.66
CA LEU A 217 -9.96 -23.88 3.27
C LEU A 217 -11.21 -24.68 2.88
N PRO A 218 -11.75 -25.60 3.72
CA PRO A 218 -13.04 -26.24 3.45
C PRO A 218 -14.17 -25.24 3.21
N LEU A 219 -14.34 -24.26 4.11
CA LEU A 219 -15.40 -23.25 3.97
C LEU A 219 -15.16 -22.33 2.77
N LEU A 220 -13.91 -21.92 2.52
CA LEU A 220 -13.56 -21.13 1.33
C LEU A 220 -13.90 -21.86 0.03
N ARG A 221 -13.64 -23.17 -0.05
CA ARG A 221 -14.03 -23.99 -1.21
C ARG A 221 -15.54 -24.10 -1.35
N ALA A 222 -16.27 -24.20 -0.24
CA ALA A 222 -17.74 -24.19 -0.26
C ALA A 222 -18.30 -22.85 -0.75
N ILE A 223 -17.73 -21.73 -0.31
CA ILE A 223 -18.07 -20.38 -0.79
C ILE A 223 -17.74 -20.23 -2.27
N ALA A 224 -16.54 -20.64 -2.70
CA ALA A 224 -16.10 -20.56 -4.09
C ALA A 224 -16.94 -21.43 -5.05
N ALA A 225 -17.56 -22.50 -4.54
CA ALA A 225 -18.48 -23.32 -5.31
C ALA A 225 -19.83 -22.62 -5.59
N GLN A 226 -20.15 -21.52 -4.90
CA GLN A 226 -21.35 -20.72 -5.14
C GLN A 226 -21.08 -19.62 -6.18
N PRO A 227 -21.69 -19.67 -7.38
CA PRO A 227 -21.45 -18.69 -8.43
C PRO A 227 -21.82 -17.27 -7.99
N GLY A 228 -20.93 -16.31 -8.21
CA GLY A 228 -21.15 -14.88 -7.95
C GLY A 228 -20.87 -14.43 -6.52
N TRP A 229 -20.71 -15.36 -5.57
CA TRP A 229 -20.52 -15.00 -4.16
C TRP A 229 -19.26 -14.17 -3.94
N ILE A 230 -18.11 -14.68 -4.39
CA ILE A 230 -16.83 -13.99 -4.20
C ILE A 230 -16.78 -12.73 -5.07
N GLU A 231 -17.33 -12.77 -6.29
CA GLU A 231 -17.28 -11.64 -7.23
C GLU A 231 -18.05 -10.40 -6.75
N GLU A 232 -19.09 -10.60 -5.92
CA GLU A 232 -19.90 -9.57 -5.27
C GLU A 232 -19.26 -8.99 -4.01
N CYS A 233 -18.32 -9.72 -3.38
CA CYS A 233 -17.64 -9.27 -2.16
C CYS A 233 -16.58 -8.19 -2.44
N HIS A 234 -16.10 -7.52 -1.38
CA HIS A 234 -15.06 -6.49 -1.48
C HIS A 234 -13.81 -7.00 -2.24
N PRO A 235 -13.22 -6.22 -3.17
CA PRO A 235 -12.07 -6.67 -3.98
C PRO A 235 -10.88 -7.19 -3.18
N TRP A 236 -10.61 -6.62 -2.02
CA TRP A 236 -9.58 -7.09 -1.10
C TRP A 236 -9.83 -8.54 -0.63
N LEU A 237 -11.08 -8.90 -0.36
CA LEU A 237 -11.45 -10.29 -0.01
C LEU A 237 -11.30 -11.22 -1.21
N GLN A 238 -11.60 -10.75 -2.43
CA GLN A 238 -11.38 -11.53 -3.66
C GLN A 238 -9.90 -11.87 -3.82
N HIS A 239 -9.02 -10.89 -3.59
CA HIS A 239 -7.57 -11.08 -3.65
C HIS A 239 -7.10 -12.17 -2.68
N HIS A 240 -7.46 -12.05 -1.40
CA HIS A 240 -7.06 -13.01 -0.37
C HIS A 240 -7.68 -14.39 -0.54
N ALA A 241 -8.93 -14.47 -0.99
CA ALA A 241 -9.58 -15.73 -1.32
C ALA A 241 -8.82 -16.44 -2.45
N GLY A 242 -8.46 -15.72 -3.51
CA GLY A 242 -7.64 -16.25 -4.61
C GLY A 242 -6.28 -16.76 -4.12
N SER A 243 -5.60 -15.99 -3.27
CA SER A 243 -4.34 -16.38 -2.63
C SER A 243 -4.44 -17.70 -1.86
N LEU A 244 -5.47 -17.85 -1.00
CA LEU A 244 -5.66 -19.06 -0.19
C LEU A 244 -6.13 -20.27 -0.99
N LEU A 245 -6.93 -20.06 -2.04
CA LEU A 245 -7.42 -21.11 -2.92
C LEU A 245 -6.38 -21.54 -3.97
N GLY A 246 -5.32 -20.77 -4.16
CA GLY A 246 -4.37 -20.96 -5.27
C GLY A 246 -4.93 -20.55 -6.63
N ASP A 247 -6.01 -19.75 -6.66
CA ASP A 247 -6.59 -19.19 -7.88
C ASP A 247 -5.95 -17.84 -8.20
N VAL A 248 -4.91 -17.89 -9.05
CA VAL A 248 -4.12 -16.72 -9.47
C VAL A 248 -5.00 -15.69 -10.19
N TRP A 249 -6.01 -16.13 -10.96
CA TRP A 249 -6.86 -15.18 -11.70
C TRP A 249 -7.80 -14.44 -10.79
N LEU A 250 -8.40 -15.13 -9.81
CA LEU A 250 -9.19 -14.49 -8.78
C LEU A 250 -8.34 -13.52 -7.95
N GLN A 251 -7.12 -13.92 -7.58
CA GLN A 251 -6.17 -13.08 -6.85
C GLN A 251 -5.87 -11.77 -7.61
N TRP A 252 -5.55 -11.89 -8.90
CA TRP A 252 -5.18 -10.76 -9.76
C TRP A 252 -6.37 -9.86 -10.08
N ARG A 253 -7.55 -10.44 -10.33
CA ARG A 253 -8.79 -9.68 -10.53
C ARG A 253 -9.18 -8.89 -9.30
N GLY A 254 -9.08 -9.50 -8.11
CA GLY A 254 -9.32 -8.84 -6.83
C GLY A 254 -8.38 -7.66 -6.62
N LEU A 255 -7.08 -7.87 -6.82
CA LEU A 255 -6.07 -6.83 -6.71
C LEU A 255 -6.31 -5.67 -7.69
N LEU A 256 -6.59 -5.98 -8.97
CA LEU A 256 -6.87 -4.95 -9.98
C LEU A 256 -8.08 -4.09 -9.59
N ARG A 257 -9.17 -4.74 -9.18
CA ARG A 257 -10.39 -4.05 -8.75
C ARG A 257 -10.15 -3.22 -7.51
N GLN A 258 -9.39 -3.73 -6.55
CA GLN A 258 -9.01 -2.97 -5.35
C GLN A 258 -8.23 -1.71 -5.76
N ARG A 259 -7.21 -1.87 -6.59
CA ARG A 259 -6.41 -0.74 -7.10
C ARG A 259 -7.25 0.28 -7.85
N LEU A 260 -8.23 -0.13 -8.65
CA LEU A 260 -9.12 0.77 -9.40
C LEU A 260 -10.14 1.48 -8.51
N ASN A 261 -10.65 0.82 -7.47
CA ASN A 261 -11.66 1.38 -6.57
C ASN A 261 -11.06 2.37 -5.56
N GLU A 262 -9.82 2.12 -5.13
CA GLU A 262 -9.16 2.87 -4.05
C GLU A 262 -7.89 3.57 -4.56
N ILE A 263 -7.94 4.22 -5.74
CA ILE A 263 -6.77 4.93 -6.28
C ILE A 263 -6.42 6.10 -5.34
N PRO A 264 -5.27 6.08 -4.65
CA PRO A 264 -4.86 7.18 -3.80
C PRO A 264 -4.25 8.28 -4.67
N TYR A 265 -5.06 9.06 -5.40
CA TYR A 265 -4.56 9.97 -6.45
C TYR A 265 -3.41 10.89 -6.00
N GLY A 266 -3.42 11.35 -4.74
CA GLY A 266 -2.31 12.12 -4.17
C GLY A 266 -1.01 11.32 -4.04
N MET A 267 -1.08 10.09 -3.52
CA MET A 267 0.07 9.20 -3.39
C MET A 267 0.56 8.70 -4.75
N LEU A 268 -0.37 8.43 -5.66
CA LEU A 268 -0.08 8.08 -7.04
C LEU A 268 0.70 9.21 -7.75
N ALA A 269 0.24 10.46 -7.62
CA ALA A 269 0.93 11.62 -8.19
C ALA A 269 2.34 11.79 -7.61
N LEU A 270 2.49 11.56 -6.29
CA LEU A 270 3.79 11.63 -5.61
C LEU A 270 4.76 10.54 -6.08
N ALA A 271 4.27 9.30 -6.20
CA ALA A 271 5.05 8.17 -6.71
C ALA A 271 5.47 8.38 -8.17
N PHE A 272 4.55 8.84 -9.02
CA PHE A 272 4.86 9.23 -10.40
C PHE A 272 5.89 10.35 -10.46
N PHE A 273 5.79 11.37 -9.62
CA PHE A 273 6.75 12.46 -9.60
C PHE A 273 8.15 11.97 -9.21
N ALA A 274 8.27 11.18 -8.13
CA ALA A 274 9.53 10.59 -7.70
C ALA A 274 10.14 9.67 -8.77
N ALA A 275 9.32 8.82 -9.40
CA ALA A 275 9.76 7.96 -10.47
C ALA A 275 10.15 8.76 -11.74
N ALA A 276 9.42 9.82 -12.06
CA ALA A 276 9.73 10.70 -13.19
C ALA A 276 11.10 11.37 -13.01
N LEU A 277 11.47 11.82 -11.81
CA LEU A 277 12.80 12.39 -11.57
C LEU A 277 13.91 11.40 -11.94
N TRP A 278 13.83 10.16 -11.47
CA TRP A 278 14.78 9.10 -11.85
C TRP A 278 14.70 8.74 -13.32
N TYR A 279 13.51 8.69 -13.89
CA TYR A 279 13.30 8.45 -15.31
C TYR A 279 14.06 9.48 -16.17
N PHE A 280 13.90 10.77 -15.84
CA PHE A 280 14.59 11.86 -16.52
C PHE A 280 16.11 11.78 -16.35
N ILE A 281 16.61 11.38 -15.17
CA ILE A 281 18.04 11.18 -14.93
C ILE A 281 18.57 10.01 -15.78
N LEU A 282 17.91 8.86 -15.77
CA LEU A 282 18.34 7.66 -16.49
C LEU A 282 18.27 7.84 -18.01
N VAL A 283 17.21 8.45 -18.56
CA VAL A 283 17.09 8.69 -20.00
C VAL A 283 18.22 9.57 -20.53
N GLN A 284 18.76 10.49 -19.72
CA GLN A 284 19.88 11.32 -20.16
C GLN A 284 21.14 10.50 -20.48
N HIS A 285 21.31 9.32 -19.86
CA HIS A 285 22.40 8.38 -20.11
C HIS A 285 22.17 7.47 -21.33
N THR A 286 20.98 7.51 -21.94
CA THR A 286 20.72 6.80 -23.21
C THR A 286 21.34 7.52 -24.40
N GLU A 287 21.61 6.82 -25.49
CA GLU A 287 22.05 7.46 -26.74
C GLU A 287 21.00 8.46 -27.27
N PRO A 288 21.43 9.55 -27.94
CA PRO A 288 20.51 10.50 -28.58
C PRO A 288 19.79 9.86 -29.77
N GLU A 289 18.64 9.22 -29.52
CA GLU A 289 17.72 8.70 -30.54
C GLU A 289 16.35 9.41 -30.45
N PRO A 290 15.56 9.49 -31.54
CA PRO A 290 14.22 10.12 -31.54
C PRO A 290 13.28 9.50 -30.50
N TRP A 291 13.39 8.18 -30.30
CA TRP A 291 12.53 7.40 -29.42
C TRP A 291 13.10 7.21 -28.00
N ARG A 292 14.17 7.92 -27.63
CA ARG A 292 14.85 7.71 -26.34
C ARG A 292 13.96 7.87 -25.11
N TRP A 293 12.90 8.68 -25.21
CA TRP A 293 11.93 8.94 -24.15
C TRP A 293 10.74 7.98 -24.17
N LEU A 294 10.48 7.31 -25.30
CA LEU A 294 9.36 6.38 -25.41
C LEU A 294 9.83 4.93 -25.22
N ARG A 295 11.00 4.59 -25.76
CA ARG A 295 11.57 3.23 -25.71
C ARG A 295 11.64 2.65 -24.29
N PRO A 296 12.07 3.40 -23.25
CA PRO A 296 12.13 2.86 -21.90
C PRO A 296 10.76 2.66 -21.23
N MET A 297 9.67 3.18 -21.81
CA MET A 297 8.32 2.98 -21.25
C MET A 297 7.94 1.50 -21.22
N GLY A 298 8.31 0.71 -22.23
CA GLY A 298 8.04 -0.72 -22.22
C GLY A 298 8.72 -1.43 -21.04
N ALA A 299 9.98 -1.08 -20.75
CA ALA A 299 10.72 -1.59 -19.62
C ALA A 299 10.13 -1.13 -18.27
N LEU A 300 9.74 0.15 -18.16
CA LEU A 300 9.05 0.68 -16.99
C LEU A 300 7.74 -0.07 -16.72
N THR A 301 6.91 -0.27 -17.75
CA THR A 301 5.66 -1.03 -17.62
C THR A 301 5.92 -2.48 -17.24
N ALA A 302 6.96 -3.12 -17.79
CA ALA A 302 7.35 -4.47 -17.39
C ALA A 302 7.75 -4.56 -15.90
N GLY A 303 8.38 -3.51 -15.36
CA GLY A 303 8.66 -3.38 -13.93
C GLY A 303 7.41 -3.26 -13.06
N ILE A 304 6.42 -2.46 -13.47
CA ILE A 304 5.13 -2.37 -12.78
C ILE A 304 4.45 -3.76 -12.79
N LEU A 305 4.45 -4.42 -13.95
CA LEU A 305 3.84 -5.73 -14.12
C LEU A 305 4.56 -6.83 -13.33
N SER A 306 5.86 -6.69 -13.04
CA SER A 306 6.59 -7.70 -12.27
C SER A 306 6.17 -7.77 -10.80
N VAL A 307 5.45 -6.77 -10.26
CA VAL A 307 4.85 -6.82 -8.91
C VAL A 307 3.80 -7.93 -8.79
N TRP A 308 3.09 -8.25 -9.87
CA TRP A 308 1.98 -9.22 -9.87
C TRP A 308 2.44 -10.66 -9.61
N PRO A 309 3.44 -11.21 -10.35
CA PRO A 309 4.02 -12.50 -10.00
C PRO A 309 4.73 -12.46 -8.64
N THR A 310 5.30 -11.31 -8.23
CA THR A 310 5.85 -11.14 -6.88
C THR A 310 4.76 -11.36 -5.80
N LEU A 311 3.61 -10.71 -5.88
CA LEU A 311 2.51 -10.90 -4.93
C LEU A 311 1.92 -12.31 -4.97
N THR A 312 1.95 -12.96 -6.13
CA THR A 312 1.53 -14.36 -6.27
C THR A 312 2.46 -15.30 -5.51
N ILE A 313 3.78 -15.11 -5.65
CA ILE A 313 4.78 -15.90 -4.93
C ILE A 313 4.74 -15.58 -3.44
N LEU A 314 4.53 -14.32 -3.05
CA LEU A 314 4.34 -13.92 -1.65
C LEU A 314 3.18 -14.70 -1.01
N ALA A 315 2.01 -14.70 -1.65
CA ALA A 315 0.86 -15.46 -1.18
C ALA A 315 1.20 -16.95 -0.99
N TYR A 316 1.90 -17.55 -1.94
CA TYR A 316 2.35 -18.94 -1.80
C TYR A 316 3.32 -19.11 -0.60
N GLN A 317 4.29 -18.21 -0.42
CA GLN A 317 5.24 -18.26 0.69
C GLN A 317 4.55 -18.12 2.05
N GLU A 318 3.59 -17.21 2.20
CA GLU A 318 2.89 -16.97 3.46
C GLU A 318 1.86 -18.06 3.79
N PHE A 319 1.10 -18.51 2.79
CA PHE A 319 -0.01 -19.43 3.02
C PHE A 319 0.37 -20.91 2.91
N VAL A 320 1.35 -21.25 2.08
CA VAL A 320 1.79 -22.65 1.89
C VAL A 320 3.07 -22.95 2.65
N GLN A 321 4.04 -22.04 2.64
CA GLN A 321 5.33 -22.26 3.32
C GLN A 321 5.36 -21.72 4.76
N GLY A 322 4.39 -20.88 5.14
CA GLY A 322 4.31 -20.28 6.47
C GLY A 322 5.44 -19.28 6.76
N MET A 323 6.05 -18.69 5.72
CA MET A 323 7.09 -17.68 5.90
C MET A 323 6.43 -16.36 6.32
N THR A 324 6.98 -15.71 7.35
CA THR A 324 6.48 -14.42 7.87
C THR A 324 7.64 -13.55 8.33
N ALA A 325 7.47 -12.23 8.18
CA ALA A 325 8.41 -11.23 8.68
C ALA A 325 8.50 -11.22 10.22
N GLU A 326 7.47 -11.71 10.91
CA GLU A 326 7.38 -11.72 12.38
C GLU A 326 8.05 -12.96 13.01
N ALA A 327 8.65 -13.84 12.21
CA ALA A 327 9.32 -15.03 12.72
C ALA A 327 10.59 -14.66 13.50
N PRO A 328 10.99 -15.43 14.52
CA PRO A 328 12.25 -15.17 15.24
C PRO A 328 13.47 -15.43 14.35
N PHE A 329 14.57 -14.73 14.64
CA PHE A 329 15.87 -15.00 14.02
C PHE A 329 16.25 -16.50 14.10
N PRO A 330 16.72 -17.12 13.00
CA PRO A 330 17.09 -16.54 11.70
C PRO A 330 15.98 -16.58 10.62
N HIS A 331 14.75 -16.92 10.98
CA HIS A 331 13.67 -17.14 10.02
C HIS A 331 13.15 -15.84 9.39
N ASP A 332 13.14 -14.73 10.13
CA ASP A 332 12.91 -13.38 9.60
C ASP A 332 13.96 -13.02 8.53
N LEU A 333 15.25 -13.22 8.81
CA LEU A 333 16.32 -12.94 7.85
C LEU A 333 16.15 -13.80 6.59
N LEU A 334 15.78 -15.08 6.74
CA LEU A 334 15.47 -15.93 5.60
C LEU A 334 14.25 -15.40 4.83
N TYR A 335 13.21 -14.94 5.51
CA TYR A 335 12.06 -14.28 4.88
C TYR A 335 12.49 -13.07 4.05
N TYR A 336 13.36 -12.19 4.55
CA TYR A 336 13.82 -11.04 3.76
C TYR A 336 14.73 -11.45 2.59
N LEU A 337 15.63 -12.43 2.76
CA LEU A 337 16.54 -12.85 1.69
C LEU A 337 15.83 -13.64 0.59
N THR A 338 15.15 -14.73 0.94
CA THR A 338 14.52 -15.63 -0.03
C THR A 338 13.04 -15.30 -0.28
N GLY A 339 12.35 -14.76 0.72
CA GLY A 339 10.96 -14.32 0.60
C GLY A 339 10.84 -13.00 -0.18
N VAL A 340 11.65 -12.00 0.16
CA VAL A 340 11.59 -10.67 -0.48
C VAL A 340 12.62 -10.56 -1.61
N GLY A 341 13.93 -10.56 -1.29
CA GLY A 341 14.99 -10.28 -2.25
C GLY A 341 14.99 -11.21 -3.48
N LEU A 342 14.95 -12.53 -3.27
CA LEU A 342 14.98 -13.52 -4.35
C LEU A 342 13.73 -13.42 -5.24
N ARG A 343 12.56 -13.34 -4.60
CA ARG A 343 11.27 -13.25 -5.28
C ARG A 343 11.21 -12.03 -6.19
N GLU A 344 11.60 -10.89 -5.66
CA GLU A 344 11.45 -9.62 -6.36
C GLU A 344 12.47 -9.45 -7.47
N GLU A 345 13.76 -9.67 -7.22
CA GLU A 345 14.77 -9.60 -8.27
C GLU A 345 14.55 -10.70 -9.33
N GLY A 346 14.08 -11.88 -8.92
CA GLY A 346 13.69 -12.95 -9.84
C GLY A 346 12.54 -12.56 -10.77
N CYS A 347 11.47 -11.98 -10.24
CA CYS A 347 10.32 -11.53 -11.04
C CYS A 347 10.69 -10.38 -12.00
N LYS A 348 11.52 -9.43 -11.55
CA LYS A 348 12.02 -8.34 -12.40
C LYS A 348 12.88 -8.88 -13.54
N LEU A 349 13.79 -9.81 -13.25
CA LEU A 349 14.62 -10.44 -14.29
C LEU A 349 13.82 -11.30 -15.26
N LEU A 350 12.77 -11.98 -14.78
CA LEU A 350 11.84 -12.71 -15.65
C LEU A 350 11.21 -11.76 -16.67
N LEU A 351 10.74 -10.60 -16.24
CA LEU A 351 10.12 -9.59 -17.12
C LEU A 351 11.17 -8.89 -17.99
N PHE A 352 12.40 -8.70 -17.51
CA PHE A 352 13.54 -8.27 -18.32
C PHE A 352 13.85 -9.24 -19.46
N SER A 353 13.67 -10.55 -19.24
CA SER A 353 13.99 -11.56 -20.25
C SER A 353 13.22 -11.40 -21.57
N LEU A 354 12.04 -10.77 -21.52
CA LEU A 354 11.24 -10.43 -22.71
C LEU A 354 11.96 -9.48 -23.67
N PHE A 355 12.92 -8.68 -23.16
CA PHE A 355 13.70 -7.72 -23.95
C PHE A 355 15.01 -8.33 -24.48
N LEU A 356 15.44 -9.48 -23.96
CA LEU A 356 16.73 -10.10 -24.31
C LEU A 356 16.89 -10.37 -25.82
N PRO A 357 15.89 -10.90 -26.56
CA PRO A 357 16.08 -11.14 -28.00
C PRO A 357 16.48 -9.87 -28.76
N TRP A 358 15.86 -8.74 -28.43
CA TRP A 358 16.18 -7.45 -29.03
C TRP A 358 17.51 -6.89 -28.54
N LEU A 359 17.81 -7.01 -27.24
CA LEU A 359 19.09 -6.55 -26.66
C LEU A 359 20.28 -7.30 -27.24
N LEU A 360 20.20 -8.64 -27.33
CA LEU A 360 21.24 -9.49 -27.90
C LEU A 360 21.46 -9.23 -29.40
N TRP A 361 20.42 -8.78 -30.11
CA TRP A 361 20.54 -8.30 -31.48
C TRP A 361 21.25 -6.93 -31.57
N ARG A 362 20.92 -5.98 -30.68
CA ARG A 362 21.55 -4.64 -30.64
C ARG A 362 23.01 -4.66 -30.20
N ARG A 363 23.39 -5.63 -29.37
CA ARG A 363 24.76 -5.82 -28.86
C ARG A 363 25.34 -4.62 -28.09
N THR A 364 24.50 -3.89 -27.36
CA THR A 364 24.91 -2.71 -26.58
C THR A 364 24.73 -2.99 -25.09
N PRO A 365 25.79 -3.25 -24.31
CA PRO A 365 25.62 -3.64 -22.91
C PRO A 365 25.02 -2.53 -22.02
N GLY A 366 25.38 -1.26 -22.25
CA GLY A 366 24.74 -0.11 -21.60
C GLY A 366 23.22 -0.03 -21.83
N LEU A 367 22.74 -0.56 -22.95
CA LEU A 367 21.30 -0.65 -23.22
C LEU A 367 20.62 -1.72 -22.36
N ALA A 368 21.28 -2.85 -22.11
CA ALA A 368 20.78 -3.89 -21.22
C ALA A 368 20.74 -3.39 -19.77
N LEU A 369 21.83 -2.73 -19.31
CA LEU A 369 21.92 -2.08 -18.01
C LEU A 369 20.76 -1.09 -17.78
N LEU A 370 20.57 -0.16 -18.72
CA LEU A 370 19.49 0.84 -18.62
C LEU A 370 18.10 0.20 -18.70
N THR A 371 17.91 -0.82 -19.54
CA THR A 371 16.62 -1.54 -19.62
C THR A 371 16.27 -2.18 -18.26
N GLY A 372 17.24 -2.85 -17.62
CA GLY A 372 17.06 -3.37 -16.25
C GLY A 372 16.78 -2.26 -15.22
N ALA A 373 17.50 -1.14 -15.31
CA ALA A 373 17.27 0.02 -14.43
C ALA A 373 15.84 0.58 -14.56
N PHE A 374 15.28 0.65 -15.77
CA PHE A 374 13.90 1.08 -15.97
C PHE A 374 12.87 0.06 -15.46
N ILE A 375 13.16 -1.23 -15.50
CA ILE A 375 12.33 -2.27 -14.86
C ILE A 375 12.35 -2.10 -13.34
N GLY A 376 13.53 -1.91 -12.74
CA GLY A 376 13.66 -1.61 -11.31
C GLY A 376 12.91 -0.34 -10.90
N LEU A 377 12.94 0.70 -11.73
CA LEU A 377 12.16 1.92 -11.54
C LEU A 377 10.64 1.68 -11.62
N GLY A 378 10.20 0.83 -12.55
CA GLY A 378 8.79 0.48 -12.70
C GLY A 378 8.25 -0.29 -11.50
N PHE A 379 9.05 -1.22 -10.98
CA PHE A 379 8.71 -1.96 -9.77
C PHE A 379 8.61 -1.04 -8.55
N SER A 380 9.62 -0.17 -8.35
CA SER A 380 9.63 0.76 -7.22
C SER A 380 8.52 1.81 -7.28
N LEU A 381 8.08 2.20 -8.48
CA LEU A 381 6.90 3.05 -8.67
C LEU A 381 5.64 2.41 -8.07
N GLU A 382 5.35 1.15 -8.41
CA GLU A 382 4.16 0.45 -7.90
C GLU A 382 4.27 0.18 -6.40
N GLU A 383 5.45 -0.23 -5.92
CA GLU A 383 5.69 -0.48 -4.51
C GLU A 383 5.52 0.79 -3.64
N ASN A 384 6.04 1.93 -4.11
CA ASN A 384 5.91 3.20 -3.38
C ASN A 384 4.48 3.67 -3.20
N ILE A 385 3.56 3.32 -4.10
CA ILE A 385 2.15 3.68 -3.94
C ILE A 385 1.62 3.08 -2.63
N GLY A 386 1.92 1.81 -2.37
CA GLY A 386 1.58 1.14 -1.10
C GLY A 386 2.26 1.81 0.10
N TYR A 387 3.58 2.01 0.04
CA TYR A 387 4.31 2.67 1.13
C TYR A 387 3.76 4.06 1.48
N TYR A 388 3.36 4.86 0.50
CA TYR A 388 2.81 6.19 0.75
C TYR A 388 1.38 6.14 1.30
N GLN A 389 0.62 5.06 1.03
CA GLN A 389 -0.66 4.82 1.69
C GLN A 389 -0.44 4.46 3.17
N ASP A 390 0.52 3.60 3.47
CA ASP A 390 0.75 3.08 4.83
C ASP A 390 1.45 4.09 5.76
N PHE A 391 2.46 4.80 5.26
CA PHE A 391 3.30 5.71 6.06
C PHE A 391 3.06 7.19 5.74
N GLY A 392 2.19 7.50 4.78
CA GLY A 392 1.94 8.84 4.28
C GLY A 392 3.04 9.35 3.33
N GLY A 393 2.81 10.52 2.72
CA GLY A 393 3.77 11.09 1.77
C GLY A 393 4.99 11.78 2.38
N SER A 394 5.13 11.82 3.72
CA SER A 394 6.31 12.40 4.39
C SER A 394 7.59 11.64 4.06
N VAL A 395 7.51 10.33 3.86
CA VAL A 395 8.66 9.44 3.54
C VAL A 395 9.07 9.48 2.05
N ALA A 396 8.40 10.28 1.21
CA ALA A 396 8.60 10.24 -0.23
C ALA A 396 10.02 10.57 -0.67
N TRP A 397 10.67 11.56 -0.04
CA TRP A 397 12.06 11.88 -0.34
C TRP A 397 13.03 10.80 0.12
N THR A 398 12.79 10.18 1.29
CA THR A 398 13.57 9.02 1.77
C THR A 398 13.50 7.89 0.76
N ARG A 399 12.31 7.46 0.37
CA ARG A 399 12.07 6.40 -0.63
C ARG A 399 12.65 6.75 -2.01
N PHE A 400 12.62 8.03 -2.40
CA PHE A 400 13.25 8.51 -3.63
C PHE A 400 14.76 8.28 -3.64
N LEU A 401 15.45 8.52 -2.52
CA LEU A 401 16.89 8.33 -2.41
C LEU A 401 17.30 6.89 -2.14
N SER A 402 16.46 6.11 -1.45
CA SER A 402 16.78 4.76 -1.06
C SER A 402 16.19 3.74 -2.01
N ALA A 403 14.96 3.30 -1.77
CA ALA A 403 14.38 2.15 -2.44
C ALA A 403 14.24 2.31 -3.96
N ASN A 404 13.84 3.49 -4.46
CA ASN A 404 13.82 3.76 -5.90
C ASN A 404 15.17 3.44 -6.52
N PHE A 405 16.21 4.00 -5.91
CA PHE A 405 17.55 3.83 -6.42
C PHE A 405 18.08 2.40 -6.20
N LEU A 406 17.75 1.77 -5.07
CA LEU A 406 18.12 0.39 -4.79
C LEU A 406 17.59 -0.54 -5.90
N HIS A 407 16.29 -0.49 -6.21
CA HIS A 407 15.70 -1.30 -7.28
C HIS A 407 16.28 -0.96 -8.66
N ILE A 408 16.46 0.33 -8.98
CA ILE A 408 17.15 0.77 -10.22
C ILE A 408 18.52 0.08 -10.32
N SER A 409 19.30 0.15 -9.23
CA SER A 409 20.69 -0.29 -9.21
C SER A 409 20.82 -1.80 -9.32
N LEU A 410 20.15 -2.54 -8.44
CA LEU A 410 20.26 -4.00 -8.33
C LEU A 410 19.71 -4.69 -9.57
N THR A 411 18.53 -4.27 -10.05
CA THR A 411 17.93 -4.84 -11.26
C THR A 411 18.74 -4.48 -12.50
N GLY A 412 19.29 -3.26 -12.59
CA GLY A 412 20.20 -2.86 -13.67
C GLY A 412 21.48 -3.72 -13.70
N ILE A 413 22.13 -3.91 -12.55
CA ILE A 413 23.32 -4.74 -12.40
C ILE A 413 23.04 -6.20 -12.82
N CYS A 414 21.93 -6.77 -12.36
CA CYS A 414 21.56 -8.15 -12.72
C CYS A 414 21.21 -8.30 -14.21
N ALA A 415 20.51 -7.31 -14.78
CA ALA A 415 20.16 -7.31 -16.19
C ALA A 415 21.41 -7.26 -17.09
N HIS A 416 22.40 -6.45 -16.71
CA HIS A 416 23.68 -6.35 -17.40
C HIS A 416 24.46 -7.68 -17.36
N SER A 417 24.60 -8.31 -16.18
CA SER A 417 25.31 -9.58 -16.06
C SER A 417 24.59 -10.74 -16.75
N LEU A 418 23.25 -10.80 -16.69
CA LEU A 418 22.44 -11.77 -17.43
C LEU A 418 22.64 -11.62 -18.94
N TYR A 419 22.62 -10.39 -19.43
CA TYR A 419 22.87 -10.09 -20.83
C TYR A 419 24.28 -10.53 -21.27
N HIS A 420 25.32 -10.28 -20.47
CA HIS A 420 26.69 -10.72 -20.77
C HIS A 420 26.84 -12.24 -20.78
N MET A 421 26.25 -12.93 -19.81
CA MET A 421 26.20 -14.40 -19.79
C MET A 421 25.64 -14.93 -21.11
N LEU A 422 24.49 -14.40 -21.56
CA LEU A 422 23.85 -14.88 -22.77
C LEU A 422 24.59 -14.47 -24.06
N LEU A 423 25.11 -13.24 -24.13
CA LEU A 423 25.89 -12.75 -25.26
C LEU A 423 27.14 -13.61 -25.49
N THR A 424 27.76 -14.08 -24.40
CA THR A 424 28.96 -14.92 -24.40
C THR A 424 28.66 -16.41 -24.41
N ARG A 425 27.42 -16.81 -24.68
CA ARG A 425 26.99 -18.23 -24.71
C ARG A 425 27.34 -18.98 -23.42
N PHE A 426 27.02 -18.36 -22.29
CA PHE A 426 27.20 -18.87 -20.93
C PHE A 426 28.65 -18.90 -20.41
N ALA A 427 29.63 -18.31 -21.11
CA ALA A 427 31.00 -18.22 -20.58
C ALA A 427 31.11 -17.44 -19.26
N HIS A 428 30.20 -16.48 -19.02
CA HIS A 428 30.13 -15.67 -17.79
C HIS A 428 28.98 -16.09 -16.86
N ALA A 429 28.59 -17.37 -16.87
CA ALA A 429 27.48 -17.85 -16.03
C ALA A 429 27.78 -17.73 -14.53
N GLU A 430 29.01 -18.01 -14.11
CA GLU A 430 29.43 -17.86 -12.70
C GLU A 430 29.30 -16.40 -12.22
N GLU A 431 29.76 -15.45 -13.04
CA GLU A 431 29.65 -14.02 -12.73
C GLU A 431 28.19 -13.58 -12.59
N PHE A 432 27.30 -14.05 -13.49
CA PHE A 432 25.87 -13.78 -13.38
C PHE A 432 25.28 -14.36 -12.09
N ILE A 433 25.54 -15.64 -11.78
CA ILE A 433 25.00 -16.29 -10.58
C ILE A 433 25.44 -15.54 -9.32
N MET A 434 26.74 -15.23 -9.21
CA MET A 434 27.27 -14.48 -8.06
C MET A 434 26.68 -13.08 -7.96
N THR A 435 26.55 -12.38 -9.09
CA THR A 435 25.94 -11.04 -9.14
C THR A 435 24.48 -11.07 -8.71
N PHE A 436 23.71 -12.05 -9.19
CA PHE A 436 22.31 -12.21 -8.84
C PHE A 436 22.14 -12.54 -7.35
N LEU A 437 22.89 -13.50 -6.82
CA LEU A 437 22.83 -13.86 -5.40
C LEU A 437 23.23 -12.68 -4.49
N LEU A 438 24.25 -11.90 -4.90
CA LEU A 438 24.64 -10.71 -4.16
C LEU A 438 23.57 -9.62 -4.20
N ALA A 439 22.89 -9.43 -5.35
CA ALA A 439 21.79 -8.49 -5.45
C ALA A 439 20.59 -8.90 -4.59
N VAL A 440 20.25 -10.19 -4.59
CA VAL A 440 19.24 -10.77 -3.69
C VAL A 440 19.59 -10.53 -2.23
N ALA A 441 20.86 -10.77 -1.86
CA ALA A 441 21.33 -10.54 -0.50
C ALA A 441 21.36 -9.06 -0.11
N ALA A 442 21.75 -8.18 -1.02
CA ALA A 442 21.73 -6.74 -0.82
C ALA A 442 20.30 -6.22 -0.67
N HIS A 443 19.36 -6.67 -1.50
CA HIS A 443 17.96 -6.29 -1.41
C HIS A 443 17.34 -6.75 -0.09
N GLY A 444 17.33 -8.06 0.18
CA GLY A 444 16.75 -8.59 1.42
C GLY A 444 17.47 -8.06 2.67
N GLY A 445 18.79 -7.91 2.60
CA GLY A 445 19.57 -7.30 3.68
C GLY A 445 19.20 -5.84 3.94
N TYR A 446 18.98 -5.05 2.89
CA TYR A 446 18.51 -3.67 3.03
C TYR A 446 17.16 -3.61 3.75
N ASP A 447 16.19 -4.43 3.33
CA ASP A 447 14.86 -4.44 3.93
C ASP A 447 14.90 -4.87 5.40
N TYR A 448 15.57 -6.00 5.68
CA TYR A 448 15.76 -6.50 7.04
C TYR A 448 16.41 -5.46 7.96
N LEU A 449 17.49 -4.81 7.50
CA LEU A 449 18.21 -3.81 8.29
C LEU A 449 17.39 -2.52 8.45
N SER A 450 16.63 -2.12 7.43
CA SER A 450 15.81 -0.91 7.48
C SER A 450 14.60 -1.05 8.40
N GLY A 451 14.00 -2.25 8.44
CA GLY A 451 12.84 -2.58 9.27
C GLY A 451 13.18 -3.03 10.69
N SER A 452 14.47 -3.21 11.02
CA SER A 452 14.90 -3.61 12.36
C SER A 452 14.51 -2.60 13.43
N GLU A 453 13.98 -3.11 14.56
CA GLU A 453 13.70 -2.30 15.75
C GLU A 453 14.98 -1.76 16.40
N SER A 454 16.12 -2.42 16.21
CA SER A 454 17.40 -2.02 16.79
C SER A 454 18.05 -0.88 16.00
N PRO A 455 18.17 0.33 16.57
CA PRO A 455 18.78 1.48 15.89
C PRO A 455 20.25 1.22 15.52
N ASP A 456 20.92 0.36 16.29
CA ASP A 456 22.35 0.08 16.18
C ASP A 456 22.74 -0.62 14.88
N ILE A 457 21.79 -1.26 14.19
CA ILE A 457 22.04 -1.93 12.91
C ILE A 457 21.37 -1.24 11.73
N ARG A 458 20.43 -0.31 11.95
CA ARG A 458 19.70 0.38 10.85
C ARG A 458 20.62 1.13 9.90
N TRP A 459 21.72 1.71 10.40
CA TRP A 459 22.70 2.41 9.56
C TRP A 459 23.40 1.49 8.54
N LEU A 460 23.42 0.17 8.76
CA LEU A 460 23.97 -0.78 7.80
C LEU A 460 23.16 -0.82 6.50
N SER A 461 21.85 -0.51 6.52
CA SER A 461 21.04 -0.37 5.30
C SER A 461 21.58 0.73 4.38
N ILE A 462 22.10 1.83 4.96
CA ILE A 462 22.76 2.92 4.22
C ILE A 462 24.05 2.41 3.57
N VAL A 463 24.80 1.55 4.25
CA VAL A 463 26.01 0.94 3.67
C VAL A 463 25.66 0.10 2.45
N VAL A 464 24.64 -0.75 2.54
CA VAL A 464 24.16 -1.57 1.41
C VAL A 464 23.75 -0.69 0.23
N LEU A 465 23.00 0.39 0.49
CA LEU A 465 22.60 1.34 -0.54
C LEU A 465 23.80 2.03 -1.20
N VAL A 466 24.77 2.50 -0.40
CA VAL A 466 25.98 3.16 -0.90
C VAL A 466 26.81 2.23 -1.77
N LEU A 467 26.99 0.96 -1.36
CA LEU A 467 27.72 -0.04 -2.15
C LEU A 467 27.01 -0.35 -3.47
N SER A 468 25.69 -0.53 -3.43
CA SER A 468 24.86 -0.77 -4.62
C SER A 468 24.93 0.43 -5.58
N ALA A 469 24.89 1.65 -5.03
CA ALA A 469 25.01 2.88 -5.80
C ALA A 469 26.38 3.09 -6.42
N ALA A 470 27.46 2.87 -5.67
CA ALA A 470 28.80 2.94 -6.22
C ALA A 470 28.96 1.98 -7.40
N ARG A 471 28.55 0.71 -7.21
CA ARG A 471 28.67 -0.32 -8.24
C ARG A 471 27.87 0.01 -9.49
N PHE A 472 26.61 0.42 -9.34
CA PHE A 472 25.75 0.77 -10.47
C PHE A 472 26.25 2.00 -11.22
N ILE A 473 26.66 3.06 -10.52
CA ILE A 473 27.15 4.29 -11.15
C ILE A 473 28.45 4.02 -11.91
N ASP A 474 29.37 3.23 -11.35
CA ASP A 474 30.62 2.89 -12.03
C ASP A 474 30.37 2.06 -13.31
N LEU A 475 29.41 1.12 -13.27
CA LEU A 475 28.95 0.40 -14.46
C LEU A 475 28.29 1.34 -15.47
N LEU A 476 27.42 2.24 -15.02
CA LEU A 476 26.75 3.21 -15.88
C LEU A 476 27.76 4.10 -16.61
N CYS A 477 28.79 4.59 -15.91
CA CYS A 477 29.86 5.40 -16.51
C CYS A 477 30.73 4.62 -17.50
N THR A 478 30.92 3.32 -17.27
CA THR A 478 31.72 2.46 -18.16
C THR A 478 30.93 2.11 -19.43
N GLU A 479 29.64 1.86 -19.29
CA GLU A 479 28.79 1.32 -20.36
C GLU A 479 28.03 2.39 -21.16
N THR A 480 27.98 3.63 -20.67
CA THR A 480 27.29 4.74 -21.35
C THR A 480 28.24 5.85 -21.72
N HIS A 481 28.03 6.44 -22.90
CA HIS A 481 28.85 7.54 -23.37
C HIS A 481 28.39 8.88 -22.77
N PRO A 482 29.33 9.78 -22.42
CA PRO A 482 28.99 11.14 -22.03
C PRO A 482 28.19 11.82 -23.14
N SER A 483 26.99 12.27 -22.83
CA SER A 483 26.14 12.96 -23.81
C SER A 483 26.02 14.44 -23.44
N ARG A 484 26.29 15.34 -24.40
CA ARG A 484 26.11 16.78 -24.18
C ARG A 484 24.61 17.09 -24.13
N ARG A 485 24.07 17.37 -22.95
CA ARG A 485 22.65 17.64 -22.71
C ARG A 485 22.36 19.08 -22.30
N THR A 486 21.23 19.61 -22.76
CA THR A 486 20.74 20.96 -22.40
C THR A 486 20.43 21.09 -20.92
N ILE A 487 19.92 20.04 -20.29
CA ILE A 487 19.64 19.99 -18.84
C ILE A 487 20.64 18.98 -18.26
N SER A 488 21.19 19.27 -17.07
CA SER A 488 22.08 18.33 -16.38
C SER A 488 21.27 17.39 -15.48
N PRO A 489 21.72 16.13 -15.28
CA PRO A 489 21.16 15.26 -14.25
C PRO A 489 21.20 15.90 -12.86
N LEU A 490 22.27 16.65 -12.56
CA LEU A 490 22.43 17.38 -11.31
C LEU A 490 21.26 18.33 -11.05
N SER A 491 20.84 19.12 -12.03
CA SER A 491 19.72 20.06 -11.86
C SER A 491 18.39 19.37 -11.61
N VAL A 492 18.12 18.24 -12.29
CA VAL A 492 16.91 17.44 -12.09
C VAL A 492 16.89 16.87 -10.68
N PHE A 493 18.01 16.28 -10.25
CA PHE A 493 18.16 15.71 -8.92
C PHE A 493 18.01 16.77 -7.82
N THR A 494 18.72 17.90 -7.92
CA THR A 494 18.71 18.97 -6.92
C THR A 494 17.34 19.61 -6.79
N LEU A 495 16.75 20.07 -7.90
CA LEU A 495 15.47 20.79 -7.87
C LEU A 495 14.32 19.82 -7.56
N GLY A 496 14.36 18.61 -8.12
CA GLY A 496 13.39 17.55 -7.82
C GLY A 496 13.39 17.15 -6.35
N SER A 497 14.58 16.96 -5.75
CA SER A 497 14.72 16.70 -4.32
C SER A 497 14.16 17.84 -3.47
N ALA A 498 14.43 19.10 -3.83
CA ALA A 498 13.90 20.25 -3.11
C ALA A 498 12.37 20.30 -3.12
N VAL A 499 11.76 19.97 -4.26
CA VAL A 499 10.29 19.87 -4.38
C VAL A 499 9.75 18.71 -3.53
N LEU A 500 10.38 17.53 -3.56
CA LEU A 500 9.97 16.39 -2.73
C LEU A 500 10.05 16.72 -1.23
N ILE A 501 11.14 17.33 -0.77
CA ILE A 501 11.30 17.77 0.62
C ILE A 501 10.19 18.77 1.01
N ALA A 502 9.92 19.75 0.14
CA ALA A 502 8.85 20.72 0.38
C ALA A 502 7.47 20.04 0.48
N ILE A 503 7.18 19.08 -0.40
CA ILE A 503 5.95 18.27 -0.35
C ILE A 503 5.88 17.46 0.96
N SER A 504 6.98 16.80 1.36
CA SER A 504 7.04 16.04 2.62
C SER A 504 6.70 16.90 3.83
N PHE A 505 7.19 18.13 3.91
CA PHE A 505 6.83 19.07 4.99
C PHE A 505 5.34 19.44 4.96
N VAL A 506 4.81 19.77 3.78
CA VAL A 506 3.39 20.14 3.62
C VAL A 506 2.48 18.98 3.98
N LEU A 507 2.80 17.76 3.54
CA LEU A 507 2.03 16.56 3.85
C LEU A 507 2.13 16.17 5.33
N GLY A 508 3.30 16.28 5.95
CA GLY A 508 3.48 16.04 7.39
C GLY A 508 2.67 17.02 8.25
N ALA A 509 2.63 18.30 7.87
CA ALA A 509 1.75 19.29 8.50
C ALA A 509 0.26 18.99 8.26
N TRP A 510 -0.10 18.60 7.04
CA TRP A 510 -1.49 18.35 6.67
C TRP A 510 -2.08 17.12 7.37
N SER A 511 -1.31 16.03 7.48
CA SER A 511 -1.77 14.79 8.11
C SER A 511 -1.89 14.92 9.62
N THR A 512 -0.89 15.52 10.28
CA THR A 512 -0.85 15.58 11.75
C THR A 512 -1.49 16.83 12.32
N ARG A 513 -1.64 17.90 11.53
CA ARG A 513 -2.08 19.23 11.98
C ARG A 513 -1.23 19.80 13.13
N THR A 514 0.00 19.33 13.29
CA THR A 514 0.91 19.72 14.38
C THR A 514 2.32 20.02 13.88
N MET A 515 3.10 20.76 14.68
CA MET A 515 4.54 20.92 14.43
C MET A 515 5.32 19.60 14.58
N GLY A 516 4.76 18.62 15.29
CA GLY A 516 5.36 17.28 15.42
C GLY A 516 5.51 16.59 14.07
N GLY A 517 4.48 16.63 13.21
CA GLY A 517 4.57 16.05 11.86
C GLY A 517 5.57 16.78 10.95
N VAL A 518 5.69 18.10 11.08
CA VAL A 518 6.71 18.89 10.36
C VAL A 518 8.12 18.49 10.82
N ALA A 519 8.33 18.36 12.13
CA ALA A 519 9.60 17.94 12.70
C ALA A 519 9.97 16.51 12.28
N ALA A 520 9.01 15.58 12.28
CA ALA A 520 9.22 14.21 11.81
C ALA A 520 9.64 14.17 10.33
N ALA A 521 8.94 14.90 9.45
CA ALA A 521 9.35 15.04 8.05
C ALA A 521 10.76 15.63 7.90
N GLY A 522 11.12 16.60 8.75
CA GLY A 522 12.47 17.17 8.79
C GLY A 522 13.54 16.18 9.25
N GLN A 523 13.25 15.35 10.24
CA GLN A 523 14.17 14.30 10.73
C GLN A 523 14.41 13.24 9.65
N GLU A 524 13.35 12.79 8.98
CA GLU A 524 13.45 11.92 7.80
C GLU A 524 14.36 12.55 6.73
N CYS A 525 14.16 13.83 6.43
CA CYS A 525 14.98 14.55 5.47
C CYS A 525 16.44 14.76 5.93
N LEU A 526 16.71 14.85 7.22
CA LEU A 526 18.10 14.97 7.70
C LEU A 526 18.83 13.63 7.61
N SER A 527 18.12 12.52 7.82
CA SER A 527 18.71 11.17 7.81
C SER A 527 19.32 10.78 6.46
N MET A 528 18.79 11.30 5.35
CA MET A 528 19.22 10.94 3.99
C MET A 528 20.18 11.94 3.34
N VAL A 529 20.58 13.01 4.04
CA VAL A 529 21.57 13.99 3.54
C VAL A 529 22.89 13.33 3.09
N PRO A 530 23.48 12.36 3.81
CA PRO A 530 24.72 11.72 3.37
C PRO A 530 24.58 11.04 1.98
N ILE A 531 23.46 10.36 1.74
CA ILE A 531 23.15 9.71 0.47
C ILE A 531 22.92 10.75 -0.62
N ALA A 532 22.15 11.80 -0.32
CA ALA A 532 21.90 12.90 -1.26
C ALA A 532 23.20 13.58 -1.71
N LEU A 533 24.15 13.79 -0.79
CA LEU A 533 25.46 14.35 -1.10
C LEU A 533 26.31 13.42 -1.98
N LEU A 534 26.19 12.10 -1.79
CA LEU A 534 26.87 11.11 -2.64
C LEU A 534 26.35 11.20 -4.08
N TYR A 535 25.03 11.21 -4.28
CA TYR A 535 24.45 11.36 -5.62
C TYR A 535 24.79 12.70 -6.25
N TRP A 536 24.69 13.79 -5.48
CA TRP A 536 25.06 15.13 -5.95
C TRP A 536 26.48 15.17 -6.50
N ARG A 537 27.46 14.67 -5.73
CA ARG A 537 28.87 14.65 -6.16
C ARG A 537 29.09 13.81 -7.41
N ARG A 538 28.35 12.70 -7.57
CA ARG A 538 28.44 11.88 -8.78
C ARG A 538 27.86 12.60 -10.00
N PHE A 539 26.73 13.29 -9.86
CA PHE A 539 26.13 14.06 -10.97
C PHE A 539 26.88 15.35 -11.31
N GLU A 540 27.66 15.90 -10.39
CA GLU A 540 28.54 17.05 -10.65
C GLU A 540 29.67 16.69 -11.63
N ASN A 541 30.09 15.42 -11.64
CA ASN A 541 31.19 14.93 -12.48
C ASN A 541 30.75 14.35 -13.84
N THR A 542 29.45 14.31 -14.12
CA THR A 542 28.83 13.83 -15.38
C THR A 542 28.25 14.97 -16.19
#